data_AF-A0A7X7IZI9-F1
#
_entry.id   AF-A0A7X7IZI9-F1
#
_cell.length_a   1.000
_cell.length_b   1.000
_cell.length_c   1.000
_cell.angle_alpha   90.00
_cell.angle_beta   90.00
_cell.angle_gamma   90.00
#
_symmetry.space_group_name_H-M   'P 1'
#
loop_
_entity.id
_entity.type
_entity.pdbx_description
1 polymer ?
#
loop_
_entity_poly.entity_id
_entity_poly.type
_entity_poly.pdbx_seq_one_letter_code
_entity_poly.pdbx_strand_id
1 'polypeptide(L)'
;MALRVNSVRKTVATPGSPVAINVSLKNVVMAWITALPTNTKPVCIGASNVLATPGSENGALLTPGAMMCINAGMSNEGGLLDLTSLYVDAEVANEGVSVMLLRQ
;
A
#
# COMPACT_ATOMS: atom_id res chain seq x y z
N MET A 1 -5.62 23.13 -1.44
CA MET A 1 -5.66 22.55 -2.81
C MET A 1 -4.68 21.40 -2.81
N ALA A 2 -5.16 20.16 -2.80
CA ALA A 2 -4.30 19.01 -2.59
C ALA A 2 -3.68 18.56 -3.92
N LEU A 3 -2.36 18.64 -4.02
CA LEU A 3 -1.63 18.37 -5.25
C LEU A 3 -1.49 16.84 -5.41
N ARG A 4 -1.91 16.29 -6.55
CA ARG A 4 -1.74 14.87 -6.90
C ARG A 4 -0.30 14.70 -7.41
N VAL A 5 0.61 14.29 -6.54
CA VAL A 5 2.04 14.53 -6.82
C VAL A 5 2.72 13.36 -7.52
N ASN A 6 2.33 12.11 -7.26
CA ASN A 6 2.95 10.94 -7.89
C ASN A 6 1.99 9.75 -7.94
N SER A 7 1.98 9.05 -9.08
CA SER A 7 1.45 7.68 -9.19
C SER A 7 2.62 6.72 -9.28
N VAL A 8 2.72 5.79 -8.34
CA VAL A 8 3.78 4.78 -8.27
C VAL A 8 3.15 3.41 -8.41
N ARG A 9 3.59 2.64 -9.40
CA ARG A 9 3.24 1.22 -9.53
C ARG A 9 4.30 0.38 -8.85
N LYS A 10 3.89 -0.58 -8.02
CA LYS A 10 4.78 -1.56 -7.38
C LYS A 10 4.20 -2.95 -7.55
N THR A 11 5.08 -3.89 -7.86
CA THR A 11 4.76 -5.31 -8.02
C THR A 11 5.71 -6.14 -7.17
N VAL A 12 5.23 -7.29 -6.72
CA VAL A 12 5.94 -8.22 -5.85
C VAL A 12 6.57 -9.29 -6.73
N ALA A 13 7.90 -9.30 -6.84
CA ALA A 13 8.60 -10.28 -7.68
C ALA A 13 8.60 -11.69 -7.07
N THR A 14 8.62 -11.76 -5.74
CA THR A 14 8.69 -13.01 -4.99
C THR A 14 7.63 -12.99 -3.89
N PRO A 15 6.61 -13.85 -3.96
CA PRO A 15 5.60 -13.97 -2.91
C PRO A 15 6.21 -14.20 -1.53
N GLY A 16 5.66 -13.56 -0.50
CA GLY A 16 6.17 -13.64 0.87
C GLY A 16 7.39 -12.75 1.12
N SER A 17 7.79 -11.93 0.14
CA SER A 17 8.85 -10.93 0.25
C SER A 17 8.28 -9.53 0.04
N PRO A 18 7.80 -8.87 1.12
CA PRO A 18 7.15 -7.56 1.01
C PRO A 18 8.03 -6.52 0.33
N VAL A 19 7.46 -5.82 -0.64
CA VAL A 19 8.13 -4.76 -1.39
C VAL A 19 7.74 -3.40 -0.82
N ALA A 20 8.75 -2.61 -0.46
CA ALA A 20 8.54 -1.24 -0.01
C ALA A 20 8.00 -0.36 -1.15
N ILE A 21 6.86 0.27 -0.89
CA ILE A 21 6.37 1.41 -1.65
C ILE A 21 7.09 2.62 -1.06
N ASN A 22 8.32 2.85 -1.51
CA ASN A 22 9.07 4.03 -1.08
C ASN A 22 8.39 5.28 -1.63
N VAL A 23 7.63 5.95 -0.76
CA VAL A 23 6.94 7.18 -1.11
C VAL A 23 7.81 8.42 -0.88
N SER A 24 9.06 8.30 -0.39
CA SER A 24 10.18 9.27 -0.31
C SER A 24 9.84 10.78 -0.14
N LEU A 25 8.69 11.13 0.41
CA LEU A 25 8.15 12.48 0.30
C LEU A 25 7.65 12.93 1.66
N LYS A 26 8.33 13.93 2.19
CA LYS A 26 7.83 14.70 3.34
C LYS A 26 6.45 15.28 2.97
N ASN A 27 5.55 15.31 3.95
CA ASN A 27 4.20 15.91 3.86
C ASN A 27 3.19 15.13 2.98
N VAL A 28 3.33 13.82 2.80
CA VAL A 28 2.22 13.00 2.29
C VAL A 28 1.16 12.88 3.38
N VAL A 29 -0.07 13.27 3.05
CA VAL A 29 -1.20 13.24 3.99
C VAL A 29 -2.18 12.12 3.70
N MET A 30 -2.15 11.59 2.48
CA MET A 30 -3.08 10.56 2.03
C MET A 30 -2.45 9.75 0.91
N ALA A 31 -2.66 8.44 0.95
CA ALA A 31 -2.27 7.49 -0.08
C ALA A 31 -3.50 6.71 -0.53
N TRP A 32 -3.84 6.82 -1.81
CA TRP A 32 -4.82 5.97 -2.47
C TRP A 32 -4.08 4.79 -3.08
N ILE A 33 -4.42 3.58 -2.67
CA ILE A 33 -3.77 2.36 -3.13
C ILE A 33 -4.82 1.52 -3.84
N THR A 34 -4.54 1.16 -5.09
CA THR A 34 -5.43 0.36 -5.92
C THR A 34 -4.72 -0.91 -6.32
N ALA A 35 -5.31 -2.08 -6.02
CA ALA A 35 -4.82 -3.34 -6.54
C ALA A 35 -4.94 -3.35 -8.07
N LEU A 36 -3.89 -3.83 -8.76
CA LEU A 36 -3.91 -3.85 -10.21
C LEU A 36 -5.07 -4.75 -10.71
N PRO A 37 -5.85 -4.31 -11.71
CA PRO A 37 -6.93 -5.13 -12.28
C PRO A 37 -6.45 -6.44 -12.90
N THR A 38 -5.16 -6.53 -13.23
CA THR A 38 -4.51 -7.72 -13.77
C THR A 38 -4.12 -8.75 -12.70
N ASN A 39 -4.26 -8.42 -11.41
CA ASN A 39 -4.03 -9.38 -10.35
C ASN A 39 -5.07 -10.50 -10.45
N THR A 40 -4.62 -11.72 -10.21
CA THR A 40 -5.44 -12.94 -10.15
C THR A 40 -5.81 -13.30 -8.71
N LYS A 41 -5.03 -12.82 -7.74
CA LYS A 41 -5.25 -13.01 -6.30
C LYS A 41 -5.30 -11.67 -5.56
N PRO A 42 -5.84 -11.67 -4.32
CA PRO A 42 -5.74 -10.51 -3.46
C PRO A 42 -4.28 -10.19 -3.12
N VAL A 43 -3.99 -8.90 -2.98
CA VAL A 43 -2.69 -8.41 -2.51
C VAL A 43 -2.84 -7.84 -1.10
N CYS A 44 -1.80 -7.96 -0.29
CA CYS A 44 -1.77 -7.47 1.08
C CYS A 44 -0.98 -6.17 1.15
N ILE A 45 -1.49 -5.19 1.89
CA ILE A 45 -0.82 -3.91 2.13
C ILE A 45 -0.62 -3.72 3.63
N GLY A 46 0.57 -3.28 3.99
CA GLY A 46 0.97 -3.00 5.38
C GLY A 46 1.76 -1.70 5.47
N ALA A 47 1.95 -1.24 6.71
CA ALA A 47 2.83 -0.12 7.05
C ALA A 47 4.05 -0.63 7.84
N SER A 48 4.95 0.27 8.25
CA SER A 48 6.24 -0.06 8.88
C SER A 48 6.22 -1.03 10.06
N ASN A 49 5.07 -1.20 10.73
CA ASN A 49 4.88 -2.11 11.88
C ASN A 49 3.93 -3.27 11.60
N VAL A 50 3.42 -3.38 10.38
CA VAL A 50 2.45 -4.37 9.94
C VAL A 50 3.08 -5.16 8.80
N LEU A 51 3.49 -6.39 9.08
CA LEU A 51 3.90 -7.33 8.04
C LEU A 51 2.72 -7.55 7.10
N ALA A 52 2.83 -7.01 5.88
CA ALA A 52 1.96 -7.39 4.78
C ALA A 52 2.33 -8.81 4.40
N THR A 53 1.81 -9.81 5.10
CA THR A 53 1.96 -11.22 4.68
C THR A 53 0.57 -11.75 4.36
N PRO A 54 0.32 -12.22 3.13
CA PRO A 54 -0.93 -12.89 2.79
C PRO A 54 -1.20 -14.03 3.79
N GLY A 55 -2.40 -14.04 4.37
CA GLY A 55 -2.80 -15.00 5.41
C GLY A 55 -2.44 -14.64 6.86
N SER A 56 -1.77 -13.51 7.13
CA SER A 56 -1.45 -13.06 8.50
C SER A 56 -2.47 -12.11 9.14
N GLU A 57 -3.50 -11.69 8.38
CA GLU A 57 -4.59 -10.77 8.76
C GLU A 57 -4.18 -9.38 9.30
N ASN A 58 -2.88 -9.14 9.53
CA ASN A 58 -2.40 -7.89 10.09
C ASN A 58 -2.48 -6.73 9.07
N GLY A 59 -2.38 -7.03 7.76
CA GLY A 59 -2.46 -6.05 6.67
C GLY A 59 -3.83 -5.97 5.99
N ALA A 60 -4.03 -4.92 5.20
CA ALA A 60 -5.25 -4.74 4.42
C ALA A 60 -5.19 -5.57 3.13
N LEU A 61 -6.18 -6.44 2.93
CA LEU A 61 -6.32 -7.23 1.71
C LEU A 61 -7.13 -6.46 0.67
N LEU A 62 -6.57 -6.33 -0.54
CA LEU A 62 -7.27 -5.76 -1.69
C LEU A 62 -7.45 -6.81 -2.77
N THR A 63 -8.69 -7.08 -3.13
CA THR A 63 -9.04 -7.85 -4.31
C THR A 63 -8.65 -7.08 -5.58
N PRO A 64 -8.44 -7.76 -6.72
CA PRO A 64 -8.07 -7.10 -7.97
C PRO A 64 -9.00 -5.93 -8.33
N GLY A 65 -8.44 -4.75 -8.57
CA GLY A 65 -9.18 -3.52 -8.87
C GLY A 65 -9.78 -2.80 -7.65
N ALA A 66 -9.74 -3.38 -6.45
CA ALA A 66 -10.18 -2.70 -5.23
C ALA A 66 -9.23 -1.56 -4.85
N MET A 67 -9.77 -0.58 -4.14
CA MET A 67 -9.05 0.62 -3.73
C MET A 67 -9.20 0.84 -2.23
N MET A 68 -8.10 1.25 -1.60
CA MET A 68 -8.03 1.70 -0.21
C MET A 68 -7.46 3.11 -0.15
N CYS A 69 -7.92 3.87 0.84
CA CYS A 69 -7.35 5.15 1.20
C CYS A 69 -6.75 5.06 2.59
N ILE A 70 -5.50 5.49 2.73
CA ILE A 70 -4.81 5.60 4.02
C ILE A 70 -4.47 7.07 4.25
N ASN A 71 -4.92 7.63 5.37
CA ASN A 71 -4.59 8.99 5.78
C ASN A 71 -3.47 8.98 6.83
N ALA A 72 -2.49 9.88 6.67
CA ALA A 72 -1.49 10.16 7.70
C ALA A 72 -2.22 10.83 8.88
N GLY A 73 -2.54 10.06 9.92
CA GLY A 73 -3.32 10.55 11.08
C GLY A 73 -4.47 9.63 11.51
N MET A 74 -4.83 8.64 10.70
CA MET A 74 -5.80 7.61 11.09
C MET A 74 -5.16 6.23 10.89
N SER A 75 -4.60 5.66 11.95
CA SER A 75 -4.55 4.20 12.06
C SER A 75 -5.79 3.74 12.82
N ASN A 76 -6.27 2.53 12.53
CA ASN A 76 -7.34 1.89 13.31
C ASN A 76 -6.90 1.51 14.74
N GLU A 77 -5.66 1.82 15.14
CA GLU A 77 -5.07 1.49 16.45
C GLU A 77 -4.32 2.69 17.09
N GLY A 78 -4.78 3.93 16.88
CA GLY A 78 -4.31 5.10 17.64
C GLY A 78 -2.86 5.56 17.42
N GLY A 79 -2.09 4.90 16.55
CA GLY A 79 -0.77 5.35 16.10
C GLY A 79 -0.83 6.26 14.88
N LEU A 80 0.09 7.21 14.78
CA LEU A 80 0.35 7.94 13.53
C LEU A 80 0.87 6.92 12.52
N LEU A 81 0.06 6.59 11.50
CA LEU A 81 0.50 5.70 10.44
C LEU A 81 1.51 6.46 9.59
N ASP A 82 2.78 6.09 9.72
CA ASP A 82 3.85 6.69 8.93
C ASP A 82 3.74 6.19 7.49
N LEU A 83 3.25 7.06 6.62
CA LEU A 83 3.13 6.76 5.19
C LEU A 83 4.50 6.61 4.52
N THR A 84 5.62 7.00 5.14
CA THR A 84 6.95 6.85 4.53
C THR A 84 7.32 5.40 4.24
N SER A 85 6.67 4.46 4.92
CA SER A 85 7.05 3.05 4.94
C SER A 85 5.82 2.17 4.71
N LEU A 86 5.22 2.27 3.53
CA LEU A 86 4.19 1.35 3.05
C LEU A 86 4.83 0.15 2.37
N TYR A 87 4.24 -1.03 2.55
CA TYR A 87 4.71 -2.29 1.96
C TYR A 87 3.55 -2.99 1.27
N VAL A 88 3.84 -3.68 0.17
CA VAL A 88 2.91 -4.56 -0.51
C VAL A 88 3.51 -5.95 -0.62
N ASP A 89 2.69 -6.97 -0.40
CA ASP A 89 3.02 -8.36 -0.68
C ASP A 89 1.87 -9.02 -1.44
N ALA A 90 2.16 -10.12 -2.11
CA ALA A 90 1.21 -10.82 -2.95
C ALA A 90 1.46 -12.33 -2.90
N GLU A 91 0.41 -13.12 -3.07
CA GLU A 91 0.53 -14.59 -3.16
C GLU A 91 1.14 -15.04 -4.50
N VAL A 92 1.04 -14.21 -5.54
CA VAL A 92 1.49 -14.52 -6.90
C VAL A 92 2.53 -13.49 -7.35
N ALA A 93 3.58 -13.97 -7.99
CA ALA A 93 4.63 -13.10 -8.54
C ALA A 93 4.08 -12.15 -9.61
N ASN A 94 4.63 -10.93 -9.65
CA ASN A 94 4.27 -9.81 -10.51
C ASN A 94 2.90 -9.17 -10.26
N GLU A 95 2.19 -9.58 -9.21
CA GLU A 95 1.01 -8.87 -8.71
C GLU A 95 1.40 -7.66 -7.86
N GLY A 96 0.50 -6.71 -7.72
CA GLY A 96 0.76 -5.56 -6.86
C GLY A 96 -0.28 -4.46 -6.96
N VAL A 97 0.19 -3.22 -6.80
CA VAL A 97 -0.66 -2.06 -6.62
C VAL A 97 -0.19 -0.84 -7.41
N SER A 98 -1.13 0.05 -7.68
CA SER A 98 -0.88 1.44 -8.06
C SER A 98 -1.18 2.34 -6.87
N VAL A 99 -0.28 3.25 -6.57
CA VAL A 99 -0.36 4.15 -5.42
C VAL A 99 -0.39 5.57 -5.90
N MET A 100 -1.39 6.34 -5.50
CA MET A 100 -1.51 7.76 -5.75
C MET A 100 -1.34 8.51 -4.44
N LEU A 101 -0.36 9.41 -4.41
CA LEU A 101 -0.03 10.18 -3.22
C LEU A 101 -0.60 11.59 -3.30
N LEU A 102 -1.13 12.03 -2.17
CA LEU A 102 -1.59 13.38 -1.95
C LEU A 102 -0.70 14.07 -0.93
N ARG A 103 -0.27 15.29 -1.25
CA ARG A 103 0.46 16.14 -0.31
C ARG A 103 -0.38 17.33 0.12
N GLN A 104 -0.12 17.82 1.34
CA GLN A 104 -0.54 19.14 1.81
C GLN A 104 0.49 20.19 1.45
#